data_AF-A0A0F3M8T4-F1
#
_entry.id   AF-A0A0F3M8T4-F1
#
_cell.length_a   1.000
_cell.length_b   1.000
_cell.length_c   1.000
_cell.angle_alpha   90.00
_cell.angle_beta   90.00
_cell.angle_gamma   90.00
#
_symmetry.space_group_name_H-M   'P 1'
#
loop_
_entity.id
_entity.type
_entity.pdbx_description
1 polymer ?
#
loop_
_entity_poly.entity_id
_entity_poly.type
_entity_poly.pdbx_seq_one_letter_code
_entity_poly.pdbx_strand_id
1 'polypeptide(L)' 'MNSIIAGIDVSKETFDAAVLINNKVQTRKFNNTSEWFNKLVTWLKSRGPGHVCMKATGIYWKNLAKYLYN' A
#
# COMPACT_ATOMS: atom_id res chain seq x y z
N MET A 1 15.14 1.02 -15.08
CA MET A 1 13.77 0.95 -14.51
C MET A 1 13.85 1.46 -13.08
N ASN A 2 13.06 2.46 -12.72
CA ASN A 2 13.09 2.97 -11.34
C ASN A 2 12.24 2.04 -10.48
N SER A 3 12.89 1.38 -9.52
CA SER A 3 12.21 0.55 -8.53
C SER A 3 11.53 1.46 -7.51
N ILE A 4 10.27 1.18 -7.18
CA ILE A 4 9.54 1.94 -6.17
C ILE A 4 9.79 1.37 -4.77
N ILE A 5 9.75 2.25 -3.77
CA ILE A 5 9.68 1.85 -2.36
C ILE A 5 8.37 2.40 -1.82
N ALA A 6 7.52 1.52 -1.28
CA ALA A 6 6.24 1.88 -0.71
C ALA A 6 6.14 1.51 0.77
N GLY A 7 5.51 2.37 1.56
CA GLY A 7 5.14 2.14 2.94
C GLY A 7 3.62 2.20 3.10
N ILE A 8 3.05 1.34 3.95
CA ILE A 8 1.62 1.31 4.25
C ILE A 8 1.41 1.36 5.76
N ASP A 9 0.57 2.28 6.24
CA ASP A 9 0.05 2.32 7.61
C ASP A 9 -1.44 1.98 7.60
N VAL A 10 -1.87 1.02 8.44
CA VAL A 10 -3.22 0.47 8.42
C VAL A 10 -3.93 0.78 9.74
N SER A 11 -5.07 1.45 9.63
CA SER A 11 -6.02 1.67 10.72
C SER A 11 -7.27 0.78 10.56
N LYS A 12 -8.21 0.88 11.51
CA LYS A 12 -9.45 0.10 11.47
C LYS A 12 -10.24 0.34 10.18
N GLU A 13 -10.47 1.60 9.82
CA GLU A 13 -11.39 1.97 8.72
C GLU A 13 -10.66 2.30 7.41
N THR A 14 -9.39 2.69 7.51
CA THR A 14 -8.62 3.19 6.36
C THR A 14 -7.18 2.74 6.42
N PHE A 15 -6.47 2.82 5.30
CA PHE A 15 -5.02 2.72 5.28
C PHE A 15 -4.42 3.78 4.37
N ASP A 16 -3.24 4.23 4.75
CA ASP A 16 -2.46 5.24 4.05
C ASP A 16 -1.26 4.57 3.39
N ALA A 17 -1.05 4.84 2.11
CA ALA A 17 0.11 4.35 1.36
C ALA A 17 0.96 5.53 0.90
N ALA A 18 2.27 5.41 1.03
CA ALA A 18 3.26 6.37 0.56
C ALA A 18 4.22 5.66 -0.40
N VAL A 19 4.52 6.26 -1.55
CA VAL A 19 5.50 5.75 -2.52
C VAL A 19 6.56 6.79 -2.78
N LEU A 20 7.83 6.39 -2.69
CA LEU A 20 8.98 7.22 -3.03
C LEU A 20 9.34 7.01 -4.51
N ILE A 21 9.25 8.08 -5.31
CA ILE A 21 9.57 8.08 -6.75
C ILE A 21 10.44 9.30 -7.02
N ASN A 22 11.66 9.11 -7.53
CA ASN A 22 12.57 10.19 -7.88
C ASN A 22 12.74 11.22 -6.75
N ASN A 23 12.94 10.73 -5.52
CA ASN A 23 13.06 11.54 -4.30
C ASN A 23 11.81 12.38 -3.94
N LYS A 24 10.65 12.06 -4.52
CA LYS A 24 9.36 12.68 -4.19
C LYS A 24 8.42 11.63 -3.60
N VAL A 25 7.78 11.99 -2.49
CA VAL A 25 6.77 11.15 -1.84
C VAL A 25 5.41 11.44 -2.45
N GLN A 26 4.72 10.40 -2.90
CA GLN A 26 3.31 10.47 -3.26
C GLN A 26 2.50 9.65 -2.26
N THR A 27 1.44 10.24 -1.71
CA THR A 27 0.57 9.56 -0.73
C THR A 27 -0.82 9.33 -1.30
N ARG A 28 -1.50 8.29 -0.80
CA ARG A 28 -2.91 8.05 -1.08
C ARG A 28 -3.54 7.28 0.06
N LYS A 29 -4.77 7.69 0.41
CA LYS A 29 -5.60 7.03 1.42
C LYS A 29 -6.64 6.14 0.75
N PHE A 30 -6.93 5.00 1.38
CA PHE A 30 -7.88 4.00 0.91
C PHE A 30 -8.74 3.50 2.07
N ASN A 31 -9.92 2.97 1.76
CA ASN A 31 -10.75 2.30 2.77
C ASN A 31 -10.19 0.91 3.06
N ASN A 32 -10.23 0.48 4.32
CA ASN A 32 -9.79 -0.86 4.74
C ASN A 32 -10.88 -1.92 4.45
N THR A 33 -11.22 -2.07 3.18
CA THR A 33 -12.19 -3.04 2.68
C THR A 33 -11.64 -3.75 1.45
N SER A 34 -12.07 -5.00 1.23
CA SER A 34 -11.56 -5.84 0.14
C SER A 34 -11.68 -5.21 -1.26
N GLU A 35 -12.74 -4.43 -1.50
CA GLU A 35 -12.93 -3.69 -2.76
C GLU A 35 -11.80 -2.68 -3.04
N TRP A 36 -11.29 -2.03 -2.00
CA TRP A 36 -10.29 -0.98 -2.12
C TRP A 36 -8.85 -1.51 -2.16
N PHE A 37 -8.63 -2.80 -1.85
CA PHE A 37 -7.31 -3.43 -1.97
C PHE A 37 -6.85 -3.49 -3.43
N ASN A 38 -7.75 -3.79 -4.38
CA ASN A 38 -7.42 -3.76 -5.81
C ASN A 38 -7.05 -2.34 -6.28
N LYS A 39 -7.68 -1.30 -5.70
CA LYS A 39 -7.36 0.10 -6.01
C LYS A 39 -5.95 0.46 -5.56
N LEU A 40 -5.50 -0.06 -4.41
CA LEU A 40 -4.10 0.06 -3.98
C LEU A 40 -3.16 -0.62 -4.97
N VAL A 41 -3.42 -1.88 -5.34
CA VAL A 41 -2.55 -2.64 -6.25
C VAL A 41 -2.45 -1.95 -7.61
N THR A 42 -3.57 -1.49 -8.16
CA THR A 42 -3.62 -0.75 -9.43
C THR A 42 -2.79 0.52 -9.34
N TRP A 43 -2.89 1.25 -8.22
CA TRP A 43 -2.13 2.46 -7.97
C TRP A 43 -0.62 2.18 -7.82
N LEU A 44 -0.21 1.12 -7.14
CA LEU A 44 1.20 0.76 -7.03
C LEU A 44 1.78 0.30 -8.38
N LYS A 45 1.07 -0.55 -9.12
CA LYS A 45 1.49 -1.05 -10.44
C LYS A 45 1.68 0.07 -11.46
N SER A 46 0.90 1.15 -11.39
CA SER A 46 1.05 2.29 -12.29
C SER A 46 2.34 3.10 -12.07
N ARG A 47 3.14 2.79 -11.03
CA ARG A 47 4.37 3.51 -10.67
C ARG A 47 5.63 2.73 -11.01
N GLY A 48 5.54 1.40 -11.04
CA GLY A 48 6.65 0.50 -11.38
C GLY A 48 6.76 -0.69 -10.42
N PRO A 49 7.66 -1.64 -10.71
CA PRO A 49 7.98 -2.74 -9.80
C PRO A 49 8.72 -2.20 -8.57
N GLY A 50 8.67 -2.93 -7.45
CA GLY A 50 9.40 -2.52 -6.25
C GLY A 50 8.99 -3.27 -4.98
N HIS A 51 9.35 -2.69 -3.84
CA HIS A 51 9.10 -3.28 -2.52
C HIS A 51 8.03 -2.50 -1.76
N VAL A 52 7.17 -3.24 -1.06
CA VAL A 52 6.13 -2.70 -0.18
C VAL A 52 6.43 -3.14 1.24
N CYS A 53 6.49 -2.20 2.17
CA CYS A 53 6.56 -2.44 3.60
C CYS A 53 5.24 -2.00 4.26
N MET A 54 4.80 -2.73 5.27
CA MET A 54 3.54 -2.47 5.96
C MET A 54 3.77 -2.45 7.47
N LYS A 55 3.22 -1.44 8.15
CA LYS A 55 3.26 -1.35 9.61
C LYS A 55 2.30 -2.36 10.22
N ALA A 56 2.85 -3.27 11.02
CA ALA A 56 2.10 -4.34 11.67
C ALA A 56 1.70 -3.97 13.10
N THR A 57 0.89 -2.91 13.27
CA THR A 57 0.33 -2.55 14.58
C THR A 57 -1.15 -2.95 14.64
N GLY A 58 -1.55 -3.69 15.68
CA GLY A 58 -2.92 -4.22 15.80
C GLY A 58 -3.22 -5.36 14.81
N ILE A 59 -4.50 -5.61 14.50
CA ILE A 59 -4.95 -6.74 13.66
C ILE A 59 -5.34 -6.35 12.22
N TYR A 60 -5.58 -5.06 11.97
CA TYR A 60 -6.28 -4.60 10.77
C TYR A 60 -5.45 -4.74 9.48
N TRP A 61 -4.13 -4.87 9.59
CA TRP A 61 -3.21 -5.07 8.47
C TRP A 61 -3.30 -6.47 7.84
N LYS A 62 -3.78 -7.48 8.58
CA LYS A 62 -3.74 -8.89 8.16
C LYS A 62 -4.49 -9.16 6.86
N ASN A 63 -5.65 -8.55 6.69
CA ASN A 63 -6.47 -8.74 5.49
C ASN A 63 -5.78 -8.18 4.25
N LEU A 64 -5.19 -6.99 4.36
CA LEU A 64 -4.45 -6.37 3.28
C LEU A 64 -3.17 -7.16 2.95
N ALA A 65 -2.42 -7.59 3.97
CA ALA A 65 -1.22 -8.39 3.75
C ALA A 65 -1.52 -9.74 3.07
N LYS A 66 -2.59 -10.43 3.48
CA LYS A 66 -3.05 -11.65 2.82
C LYS A 66 -3.44 -11.40 1.35
N TYR A 67 -4.09 -10.27 1.08
CA TYR A 67 -4.46 -9.90 -0.30
C TYR A 67 -3.23 -9.62 -1.18
N LEU A 68 -2.18 -9.00 -0.64
CA LEU A 68 -0.97 -8.66 -1.40
C LEU A 68 -0.03 -9.84 -1.63
N TYR A 69 -0.14 -10.91 -0.85
CA TYR A 69 0.66 -12.11 -0.99
C TYR A 69 0.11 -13.09 -2.04
N ASN A 70 -1.22 -13.06 -2.25
CA ASN A 70 -1.92 -13.91 -3.22
C ASN A 70 -1.88 -13.31 -4.63
#